data_AF-A0A377N8U6-F1
#
_entry.id   AF-A0A377N8U6-F1
#
_cell.length_a   1.000
_cell.length_b   1.000
_cell.length_c   1.000
_cell.angle_alpha   90.00
_cell.angle_beta   90.00
_cell.angle_gamma   90.00
#
_symmetry.space_group_name_H-M   'P 1'
#
loop_
_entity.id
_entity.type
_entity.pdbx_description
1 polymer ?
#
loop_
_entity_poly.entity_id
_entity_poly.type
_entity_poly.pdbx_seq_one_letter_code
_entity_poly.pdbx_strand_id
1 'polypeptide(L)'
;MRAMLTGYFTEEQLTRLEQSIGLKGDNALAFIPSFSDITISKEEATSLAMKMKSKYAQIVVDTYPEVLNTHPHCQGAMLSLVINRGTSFVKPNVASRIEMKNIHDDFISGNLSDIPNQFRSMKRLWVGKGLDGLITRREDEAKLFEEGLSQ
;
A
#
# COMPACT_ATOMS: atom_id res chain seq x y z
N MET A 1 -12.68 5.48 -11.22
CA MET A 1 -13.22 5.34 -9.85
C MET A 1 -14.64 4.83 -9.91
N ARG A 2 -15.57 5.55 -10.55
CA ARG A 2 -16.98 5.15 -10.74
C ARG A 2 -17.17 3.68 -11.15
N ALA A 3 -16.58 3.26 -12.27
CA ALA A 3 -16.66 1.88 -12.76
C ALA A 3 -16.13 0.80 -11.79
N MET A 4 -15.24 1.15 -10.86
CA MET A 4 -14.77 0.19 -9.84
C MET A 4 -15.81 -0.01 -8.75
N LEU A 5 -16.52 1.06 -8.39
CA LEU A 5 -17.52 1.14 -7.32
C LEU A 5 -18.93 0.75 -7.78
N THR A 6 -19.20 0.77 -9.09
CA THR A 6 -20.45 0.25 -9.67
C THR A 6 -20.67 -1.19 -9.23
N GLY A 7 -21.86 -1.47 -8.69
CA GLY A 7 -22.24 -2.76 -8.10
C GLY A 7 -22.11 -2.83 -6.58
N TYR A 8 -21.41 -1.88 -5.95
CA TYR A 8 -21.32 -1.78 -4.48
C TYR A 8 -22.17 -0.64 -3.89
N PHE A 9 -22.52 0.35 -4.70
CA PHE A 9 -23.29 1.53 -4.28
C PHE A 9 -24.32 1.89 -5.35
N THR A 10 -25.40 2.58 -4.96
CA THR A 10 -26.44 3.07 -5.90
C THR A 10 -25.92 4.24 -6.74
N GLU A 11 -26.56 4.54 -7.87
CA GLU A 11 -26.17 5.71 -8.71
C GLU A 11 -26.27 7.04 -7.96
N GLU A 12 -27.25 7.17 -7.06
CA GLU A 12 -27.37 8.34 -6.19
C GLU A 12 -26.20 8.46 -5.21
N GLN A 13 -25.84 7.35 -4.54
CA GLN A 13 -24.69 7.31 -3.65
C GLN A 13 -23.38 7.60 -4.39
N LEU A 14 -23.19 7.03 -5.59
CA LEU A 14 -22.01 7.29 -6.42
C LEU A 14 -21.90 8.78 -6.79
N THR A 15 -23.00 9.40 -7.18
CA THR A 15 -23.06 10.83 -7.51
C THR A 15 -22.69 11.70 -6.30
N ARG A 16 -23.15 11.33 -5.10
CA ARG A 16 -22.78 12.00 -3.84
C ARG A 16 -21.30 11.82 -3.52
N LEU A 17 -20.78 10.61 -3.62
CA LEU A 17 -19.35 10.32 -3.39
C LEU A 17 -18.44 11.12 -4.34
N GLU A 18 -18.85 11.32 -5.59
CA GLU A 18 -18.12 12.10 -6.59
C GLU A 18 -17.93 13.58 -6.19
N GLN A 19 -18.82 14.15 -5.37
CA GLN A 19 -18.69 15.52 -4.87
C GLN A 19 -17.49 15.69 -3.93
N SER A 20 -16.94 14.60 -3.39
CA SER A 20 -15.74 14.65 -2.53
C SER A 20 -14.42 14.66 -3.31
N ILE A 21 -14.43 14.48 -4.63
CA ILE A 21 -13.22 14.40 -5.43
C ILE A 21 -12.42 15.70 -5.32
N GLY A 22 -11.17 15.58 -4.88
CA GLY A 22 -10.24 16.71 -4.76
C GLY A 22 -10.31 17.46 -3.42
N LEU A 23 -11.30 17.17 -2.57
CA LEU A 23 -11.34 17.72 -1.21
C LEU A 23 -10.20 17.15 -0.36
N LYS A 24 -9.60 18.01 0.47
CA LYS A 24 -8.47 17.69 1.36
C LYS A 24 -8.58 18.49 2.66
N GLY A 25 -7.93 18.03 3.72
CA GLY A 25 -7.87 18.74 5.01
C GLY A 25 -9.26 19.04 5.57
N ASP A 26 -9.45 20.26 6.08
CA ASP A 26 -10.69 20.70 6.72
C ASP A 26 -11.91 20.61 5.79
N ASN A 27 -11.73 20.85 4.48
CA ASN A 27 -12.81 20.72 3.50
C ASN A 27 -13.29 19.27 3.38
N ALA A 28 -12.37 18.30 3.43
CA ALA A 28 -12.74 16.88 3.43
C ALA A 28 -13.42 16.51 4.75
N LEU A 29 -12.87 16.98 5.89
CA LEU A 29 -13.42 16.71 7.22
C LEU A 29 -14.87 17.21 7.35
N ALA A 30 -15.16 18.40 6.85
CA ALA A 30 -16.50 18.98 6.85
C ALA A 30 -17.50 18.19 5.97
N PHE A 31 -17.00 17.47 4.96
CA PHE A 31 -17.83 16.70 4.03
C PHE A 31 -18.16 15.29 4.55
N ILE A 32 -17.34 14.70 5.43
CA ILE A 32 -17.53 13.33 5.95
C ILE A 32 -18.94 13.07 6.52
N PRO A 33 -19.54 13.96 7.34
CA PRO A 33 -20.89 13.72 7.87
C PRO A 33 -21.95 13.53 6.78
N SER A 34 -21.75 14.09 5.59
CA SER A 34 -22.68 13.94 4.47
C SER A 34 -22.72 12.53 3.86
N PHE A 35 -21.87 11.60 4.32
CA PHE A 35 -21.80 10.21 3.86
C PHE A 35 -22.16 9.19 4.94
N SER A 36 -22.67 9.61 6.10
CA SER A 36 -22.92 8.71 7.23
C SER A 36 -23.94 7.59 6.94
N ASP A 37 -24.83 7.83 5.99
CA ASP A 37 -25.84 6.89 5.50
C ASP A 37 -25.34 5.97 4.36
N ILE A 38 -24.17 6.25 3.79
CA ILE A 38 -23.57 5.43 2.73
C ILE A 38 -22.77 4.30 3.37
N THR A 39 -23.40 3.14 3.52
CA THR A 39 -22.81 1.94 4.12
C THR A 39 -22.52 0.86 3.08
N ILE A 40 -21.61 -0.04 3.40
CA ILE A 40 -21.27 -1.23 2.60
C ILE A 40 -21.18 -2.44 3.55
N SER A 41 -21.62 -3.62 3.11
CA SER A 41 -21.48 -4.83 3.92
C SER A 41 -20.00 -5.23 4.08
N LYS A 42 -19.70 -6.05 5.08
CA LYS A 42 -18.32 -6.50 5.31
C LYS A 42 -17.81 -7.34 4.13
N GLU A 43 -18.68 -8.17 3.57
CA GLU A 43 -18.40 -9.04 2.43
C GLU A 43 -18.09 -8.21 1.18
N GLU A 44 -18.93 -7.23 0.88
CA GLU A 44 -18.72 -6.29 -0.23
C GLU A 44 -17.49 -5.42 -0.03
N ALA A 45 -17.25 -4.92 1.19
CA ALA A 45 -16.05 -4.14 1.50
C ALA A 45 -14.78 -4.97 1.30
N THR A 46 -14.82 -6.25 1.68
CA THR A 46 -13.70 -7.19 1.46
C THR A 46 -13.48 -7.42 -0.03
N SER A 47 -14.56 -7.68 -0.78
CA SER A 47 -14.52 -7.85 -2.23
C SER A 47 -13.95 -6.60 -2.94
N LEU A 48 -14.43 -5.42 -2.57
CA LEU A 48 -13.93 -4.15 -3.09
C LEU A 48 -12.45 -3.94 -2.76
N ALA A 49 -12.04 -4.23 -1.53
CA ALA A 49 -10.63 -4.15 -1.13
C ALA A 49 -9.74 -5.07 -1.96
N MET A 50 -10.19 -6.29 -2.29
CA MET A 50 -9.45 -7.19 -3.18
C MET A 50 -9.36 -6.65 -4.61
N LYS A 51 -10.45 -6.11 -5.15
CA LYS A 51 -10.47 -5.46 -6.47
C LYS A 51 -9.57 -4.23 -6.54
N MET A 52 -9.45 -3.47 -5.44
CA MET A 52 -8.50 -2.37 -5.36
C MET A 52 -7.06 -2.88 -5.32
N LYS A 53 -6.77 -3.90 -4.50
CA LYS A 53 -5.42 -4.48 -4.34
C LYS A 53 -4.90 -5.09 -5.63
N SER A 54 -5.74 -5.70 -6.48
CA SER A 54 -5.29 -6.27 -7.76
C SER A 54 -4.65 -5.23 -8.68
N LYS A 55 -5.15 -3.99 -8.67
CA LYS A 55 -4.52 -2.88 -9.40
C LYS A 55 -3.12 -2.56 -8.87
N TYR A 56 -2.92 -2.61 -7.55
CA TYR A 56 -1.61 -2.38 -6.95
C TYR A 56 -0.67 -3.57 -7.15
N ALA A 57 -1.17 -4.80 -7.26
CA ALA A 57 -0.35 -5.97 -7.56
C ALA A 57 0.38 -5.81 -8.89
N GLN A 58 -0.30 -5.32 -9.94
CA GLN A 58 0.36 -5.04 -11.22
C GLN A 58 1.46 -3.97 -11.06
N ILE A 59 1.18 -2.90 -10.31
CA ILE A 59 2.17 -1.84 -10.04
C ILE A 59 3.42 -2.38 -9.31
N VAL A 60 3.24 -3.35 -8.42
CA VAL A 60 4.37 -4.04 -7.75
C VAL A 60 5.19 -4.78 -8.79
N VAL A 61 4.56 -5.60 -9.65
CA VAL A 61 5.26 -6.38 -10.68
C VAL A 61 5.99 -5.47 -11.67
N ASP A 62 5.36 -4.37 -12.09
CA ASP A 62 5.98 -3.41 -13.01
C ASP A 62 7.22 -2.73 -12.40
N THR A 63 7.31 -2.67 -11.06
CA THR A 63 8.42 -2.03 -10.34
C THR A 63 9.48 -3.05 -9.87
N TYR A 64 9.06 -4.25 -9.49
CA TYR A 64 9.88 -5.31 -8.91
C TYR A 64 9.53 -6.65 -9.59
N PRO A 65 9.85 -6.84 -10.88
CA PRO A 65 9.36 -7.99 -11.64
C PRO A 65 9.81 -9.33 -11.05
N GLU A 66 11.00 -9.38 -10.45
CA GLU A 66 11.57 -10.56 -9.79
C GLU A 66 10.76 -11.03 -8.58
N VAL A 67 9.86 -10.19 -8.04
CA VAL A 67 8.98 -10.56 -6.93
C VAL A 67 8.11 -11.78 -7.26
N LEU A 68 7.77 -11.98 -8.55
CA LEU A 68 6.99 -13.14 -9.00
C LEU A 68 7.72 -14.47 -8.80
N ASN A 69 9.04 -14.44 -8.64
CA ASN A 69 9.85 -15.62 -8.37
C ASN A 69 9.94 -15.94 -6.87
N THR A 70 9.26 -15.17 -6.01
CA THR A 70 9.30 -15.34 -4.55
C THR A 70 8.01 -15.95 -4.01
N HIS A 71 8.05 -16.47 -2.78
CA HIS A 71 6.88 -16.98 -2.08
C HIS A 71 5.78 -15.91 -1.95
N PRO A 72 4.47 -16.25 -1.99
CA PRO A 72 3.38 -15.27 -1.86
C PRO A 72 3.43 -14.37 -0.61
N HIS A 73 4.08 -14.79 0.47
CA HIS A 73 4.31 -13.93 1.64
C HIS A 73 5.24 -12.75 1.30
N CYS A 74 6.34 -12.99 0.58
CA CYS A 74 7.23 -11.93 0.07
C CYS A 74 6.48 -10.98 -0.86
N GLN A 75 5.66 -11.53 -1.76
CA GLN A 75 4.80 -10.74 -2.65
C GLN A 75 3.81 -9.87 -1.87
N GLY A 76 3.20 -10.42 -0.81
CA GLY A 76 2.28 -9.71 0.08
C GLY A 76 2.95 -8.56 0.84
N ALA A 77 4.17 -8.78 1.35
CA ALA A 77 4.97 -7.73 2.00
C ALA A 77 5.28 -6.57 1.03
N MET A 78 5.70 -6.89 -0.20
CA MET A 78 5.95 -5.88 -1.24
C MET A 78 4.69 -5.13 -1.66
N LEU A 79 3.55 -5.82 -1.80
CA LEU A 79 2.26 -5.19 -2.07
C LEU A 79 1.88 -4.19 -0.96
N SER A 80 2.07 -4.58 0.30
CA SER A 80 1.82 -3.70 1.44
C SER A 80 2.70 -2.46 1.41
N LEU A 81 4.00 -2.62 1.10
CA LEU A 81 4.94 -1.51 1.00
C LEU A 81 4.51 -0.52 -0.09
N VAL A 82 4.22 -1.03 -1.29
CA VAL A 82 3.86 -0.23 -2.46
C VAL A 82 2.53 0.50 -2.25
N ILE A 83 1.53 -0.12 -1.62
CA ILE A 83 0.28 0.57 -1.27
C ILE A 83 0.55 1.75 -0.33
N ASN A 84 1.45 1.59 0.64
CA ASN A 84 1.73 2.63 1.63
C ASN A 84 2.64 3.75 1.10
N ARG A 85 3.64 3.39 0.30
CA ARG A 85 4.73 4.31 -0.06
C ARG A 85 4.76 4.64 -1.55
N GLY A 86 4.03 3.93 -2.41
CA GLY A 86 4.17 4.02 -3.86
C GLY A 86 5.54 3.53 -4.36
N THR A 87 5.78 3.68 -5.65
CA THR A 87 6.92 3.03 -6.35
C THR A 87 8.09 3.94 -6.70
N SER A 88 7.97 5.26 -6.48
CA SER A 88 9.05 6.18 -6.83
C SER A 88 10.33 5.91 -6.02
N PHE A 89 11.50 6.00 -6.64
CA PHE A 89 12.80 5.95 -5.93
C PHE A 89 13.35 7.33 -5.57
N VAL A 90 12.67 8.41 -5.97
CA VAL A 90 13.20 9.78 -5.83
C VAL A 90 12.22 10.76 -5.20
N LYS A 91 10.91 10.46 -5.20
CA LYS A 91 9.88 11.32 -4.58
C LYS A 91 9.46 10.75 -3.22
N PRO A 92 9.34 11.58 -2.16
CA PRO A 92 9.47 13.05 -2.16
C PRO A 92 10.92 13.56 -2.19
N ASN A 93 11.90 12.72 -1.82
CA ASN A 93 13.33 12.97 -2.01
C ASN A 93 14.10 11.64 -1.94
N VAL A 94 15.30 11.58 -2.53
CA VAL A 94 16.15 10.37 -2.58
C VAL A 94 16.43 9.80 -1.19
N ALA A 95 16.76 10.64 -0.21
CA ALA A 95 17.10 10.20 1.14
C ALA A 95 15.96 9.43 1.83
N SER A 96 14.71 9.78 1.54
CA SER A 96 13.53 9.09 2.07
C SER A 96 13.13 7.82 1.32
N ARG A 97 13.81 7.52 0.20
CA ARG A 97 13.46 6.44 -0.74
C ARG A 97 14.61 5.47 -0.97
N ILE A 98 15.73 5.65 -0.28
CA ILE A 98 16.92 4.82 -0.44
C ILE A 98 16.61 3.35 -0.19
N GLU A 99 15.85 2.98 0.84
CA GLU A 99 15.51 1.57 1.11
C GLU A 99 14.58 0.99 0.03
N MET A 100 13.68 1.80 -0.56
CA MET A 100 12.84 1.34 -1.68
C MET A 100 13.70 0.99 -2.91
N LYS A 101 14.74 1.81 -3.16
CA LYS A 101 15.70 1.60 -4.26
C LYS A 101 16.63 0.42 -3.96
N ASN A 102 17.11 0.29 -2.74
CA ASN A 102 17.94 -0.85 -2.34
C ASN A 102 17.18 -2.16 -2.48
N ILE A 103 15.90 -2.23 -2.05
CA ILE A 103 15.05 -3.42 -2.28
C ILE A 103 14.99 -3.78 -3.76
N HIS A 104 14.89 -2.79 -4.65
CA HIS A 104 14.89 -3.02 -6.09
C HIS A 104 16.23 -3.61 -6.57
N ASP A 105 17.34 -3.04 -6.10
CA ASP A 105 18.68 -3.53 -6.45
C ASP A 105 18.94 -4.93 -5.86
N ASP A 106 18.42 -5.22 -4.67
CA ASP A 106 18.50 -6.52 -3.99
C ASP A 106 17.72 -7.59 -4.77
N PHE A 107 16.55 -7.26 -5.31
CA PHE A 107 15.81 -8.13 -6.23
C PHE A 107 16.61 -8.44 -7.50
N ILE A 108 17.16 -7.42 -8.16
CA ILE A 108 17.97 -7.59 -9.38
C ILE A 108 19.21 -8.44 -9.11
N SER A 109 19.83 -8.24 -7.95
CA SER A 109 21.06 -8.93 -7.56
C SER A 109 20.81 -10.33 -6.99
N GLY A 110 19.54 -10.71 -6.74
CA GLY A 110 19.17 -11.97 -6.09
C GLY A 110 19.46 -12.02 -4.59
N ASN A 111 19.75 -10.88 -3.96
CA ASN A 111 20.08 -10.76 -2.53
C ASN A 111 18.81 -10.68 -1.68
N LEU A 112 17.90 -11.64 -1.85
CA LEU A 112 16.57 -11.59 -1.24
C LEU A 112 16.61 -11.58 0.30
N SER A 113 17.66 -12.14 0.91
CA SER A 113 17.90 -12.12 2.35
C SER A 113 18.14 -10.73 2.93
N ASP A 114 18.52 -9.75 2.10
CA ASP A 114 18.80 -8.37 2.56
C ASP A 114 17.53 -7.52 2.62
N ILE A 115 16.48 -7.89 1.88
CA ILE A 115 15.23 -7.14 1.78
C ILE A 115 14.55 -6.91 3.15
N PRO A 116 14.44 -7.90 4.07
CA PRO A 116 13.91 -7.66 5.41
C PRO A 116 14.69 -6.58 6.18
N ASN A 117 16.00 -6.48 6.00
CA ASN A 117 16.82 -5.44 6.63
C ASN A 117 16.54 -4.06 6.01
N GLN A 118 16.24 -3.98 4.71
CA GLN A 118 15.80 -2.73 4.09
C GLN A 118 14.46 -2.25 4.67
N PHE A 119 13.49 -3.16 4.85
CA PHE A 119 12.22 -2.85 5.53
C PHE A 119 12.46 -2.26 6.91
N ARG A 120 13.32 -2.92 7.71
CA ARG A 120 13.61 -2.48 9.08
C ARG A 120 14.37 -1.15 9.10
N SER A 121 15.33 -0.95 8.21
CA SER A 121 16.11 0.28 8.10
C SER A 121 15.23 1.48 7.77
N MET A 122 14.17 1.27 6.97
CA MET A 122 13.21 2.30 6.59
C MET A 122 12.48 2.90 7.81
N LYS A 123 12.42 2.21 8.96
CA LYS A 123 11.81 2.72 10.19
C LYS A 123 12.39 4.05 10.65
N ARG A 124 13.67 4.33 10.34
CA ARG A 124 14.34 5.60 10.65
C ARG A 124 13.58 6.84 10.16
N LEU A 125 12.71 6.70 9.16
CA LEU A 125 11.91 7.79 8.62
C LEU A 125 10.84 8.29 9.59
N TRP A 126 10.46 7.50 10.60
CA TRP A 126 9.31 7.76 11.48
C TRP A 126 9.61 7.71 12.97
N VAL A 127 10.79 7.20 13.37
CA VAL A 127 11.22 7.22 14.78
C VAL A 127 11.15 8.64 15.35
N GLY A 128 10.50 8.78 16.51
CA GLY A 128 10.36 10.05 17.22
C GLY A 128 9.37 11.03 16.59
N LYS A 129 8.58 10.63 15.58
CA LYS A 129 7.62 11.50 14.88
C LYS A 129 6.14 11.25 15.25
N GLY A 130 5.88 10.39 16.24
CA GLY A 130 4.51 9.99 16.60
C GLY A 130 3.80 9.19 15.51
N LEU A 131 4.57 8.52 14.63
CA LEU A 131 4.09 7.72 13.51
C LEU A 131 4.39 6.23 13.73
N ASP A 132 4.26 5.76 14.97
CA ASP A 132 4.72 4.44 15.42
C ASP A 132 3.97 3.28 14.74
N GLY A 133 2.74 3.53 14.25
CA GLY A 133 2.03 2.57 13.40
C GLY A 133 2.77 2.23 12.11
N LEU A 134 3.53 3.17 11.53
CA LEU A 134 4.36 2.90 10.34
C LEU A 134 5.61 2.11 10.70
N ILE A 135 6.17 2.30 11.90
CA ILE A 135 7.30 1.53 12.41
C ILE A 135 6.89 0.07 12.60
N THR A 136 5.76 -0.15 13.27
CA THR A 136 5.17 -1.49 13.48
C THR A 136 4.90 -2.17 12.13
N ARG A 137 4.25 -1.45 11.21
CA ARG A 137 3.98 -1.97 9.86
C ARG A 137 5.23 -2.42 9.11
N ARG A 138 6.34 -1.66 9.16
CA ARG A 138 7.60 -2.06 8.51
C ARG A 138 8.22 -3.31 9.14
N GLU A 139 8.07 -3.48 10.44
CA GLU A 139 8.53 -4.70 11.11
C GLU A 139 7.70 -5.92 10.69
N ASP A 140 6.38 -5.79 10.64
CA ASP A 140 5.49 -6.89 10.25
C ASP A 140 5.70 -7.28 8.78
N GLU A 141 5.94 -6.32 7.90
CA GLU A 141 6.31 -6.58 6.50
C GLU A 141 7.66 -7.31 6.38
N ALA A 142 8.65 -6.94 7.19
CA ALA A 142 9.94 -7.65 7.22
C ALA A 142 9.76 -9.11 7.67
N LYS A 143 9.00 -9.34 8.73
CA LYS A 143 8.70 -10.70 9.25
C LYS A 143 7.94 -11.54 8.23
N LEU A 144 6.92 -10.97 7.58
CA LEU A 144 6.18 -11.68 6.55
C LEU A 144 7.10 -12.06 5.37
N PHE A 145 8.02 -11.18 4.98
CA PHE A 145 8.99 -11.50 3.94
C PHE A 145 9.93 -12.64 4.39
N GLU A 146 10.44 -12.60 5.62
CA GLU A 146 11.28 -13.67 6.19
C GLU A 146 10.56 -15.02 6.25
N GLU A 147 9.28 -15.02 6.64
CA GLU A 147 8.44 -16.22 6.59
C GLU A 147 8.41 -16.79 5.16
N GLY A 148 8.25 -15.93 4.15
CA GLY A 148 8.29 -16.36 2.75
C GLY A 148 9.64 -16.90 2.28
N LEU A 149 10.76 -16.42 2.82
CA LEU A 149 12.09 -16.97 2.52
C LEU A 149 12.33 -18.34 3.17
N SER A 150 11.53 -18.71 4.16
CA SER A 150 11.65 -19.96 4.91
C SER A 150 10.79 -21.12 4.39
N GLN A 151 10.04 -20.90 3.31
CA GLN A 151 9.19 -21.90 2.65
C GLN A 151 9.89 -22.51 1.44
#